data_AF-A0A812Y8B1-F1
#
_entry.id   AF-A0A812Y8B1-F1
#
_cell.length_a   1.000
_cell.length_b   1.000
_cell.length_c   1.000
_cell.angle_alpha   90.00
_cell.angle_beta   90.00
_cell.angle_gamma   90.00
#
_symmetry.space_group_name_H-M   'P 1'
#
loop_
_entity.id
_entity.type
_entity.pdbx_description
1 polymer ?
#
loop_
_entity_poly.entity_id
_entity_poly.type
_entity_poly.pdbx_seq_one_letter_code
_entity_poly.pdbx_strand_id
1 'polypeptide(L)'
;MGEDRRGMPRLWDGDYAELGCSERVLTAGPAPLTHVESMEITNDPRFFQDNVINYRLAAFAGLGVVAGLMVQNSMDHLFDMRKDMCEWYKPHQHLDSTCQFIAFVLLGLVHLLNVIATYVGVAQPYHTVRLMTAGPTGFESAACYYLNKNIIAWRHFAIKGALISLPMFVASTGLRMVVKFDRENMAEPDPPENLPDTCRHLGFGACSMFMFMACCVFYIHRKHFNIFDERYAQLEANLQQHKDVLVTMSQRNTAR
;
A
#
# COMPACT_ATOMS: atom_id res chain seq x y z
N MET A 1 -14.32 14.88 25.39
CA MET A 1 -12.88 14.61 25.56
C MET A 1 -12.75 13.43 26.49
N GLY A 2 -12.38 12.25 25.99
CA GLY A 2 -12.16 11.07 26.82
C GLY A 2 -10.68 11.00 27.19
N GLU A 3 -10.35 10.99 28.48
CA GLU A 3 -8.97 10.81 28.94
C GLU A 3 -8.54 9.35 28.79
N ASP A 4 -7.32 9.12 28.29
CA ASP A 4 -6.66 7.83 28.41
C ASP A 4 -6.14 7.62 29.84
N ARG A 5 -5.82 6.37 30.23
CA ARG A 5 -5.26 6.02 31.56
C ARG A 5 -3.93 6.73 31.91
N ARG A 6 -3.38 7.54 30.99
CA ARG A 6 -2.16 8.34 31.12
C ARG A 6 -2.40 9.85 31.22
N GLY A 7 -3.64 10.32 31.33
CA GLY A 7 -3.95 11.76 31.53
C GLY A 7 -3.59 12.67 30.36
N MET A 8 -3.33 12.10 29.17
CA MET A 8 -3.18 12.90 27.95
C MET A 8 -4.56 13.16 27.33
N PRO A 9 -4.87 14.41 26.92
CA PRO A 9 -6.09 14.71 26.20
C PRO A 9 -6.08 13.89 24.91
N ARG A 10 -7.01 12.94 24.76
CA ARG A 10 -7.21 12.27 23.47
C ARG A 10 -7.70 13.33 22.49
N LEU A 11 -6.84 13.72 21.55
CA LEU A 11 -7.33 14.28 20.29
C LEU A 11 -8.28 13.24 19.70
N TRP A 12 -9.51 13.66 19.46
CA TRP A 12 -10.65 12.83 19.07
C TRP A 12 -10.27 11.70 18.10
N ASP A 13 -10.41 10.47 18.59
CA ASP A 13 -10.43 9.24 17.80
C ASP A 13 -11.73 9.28 16.96
N GLY A 14 -11.63 9.68 15.69
CA GLY A 14 -12.78 9.82 14.78
C GLY A 14 -13.51 8.49 14.51
N ASP A 15 -14.54 8.52 13.66
CA ASP A 15 -15.39 7.34 13.38
C ASP A 15 -14.60 6.17 12.76
N TYR A 16 -13.40 6.44 12.23
CA TYR A 16 -12.46 5.44 11.70
C TYR A 16 -11.29 5.11 12.65
N ALA A 17 -11.43 5.33 13.95
CA ALA A 17 -10.45 4.91 14.94
C ALA A 17 -10.52 3.40 15.25
N GLU A 18 -11.66 2.78 15.01
CA GLU A 18 -11.82 1.34 15.14
C GLU A 18 -11.18 0.59 13.96
N LEU A 19 -10.49 -0.52 14.28
CA LEU A 19 -9.90 -1.40 13.29
C LEU A 19 -11.01 -2.09 12.50
N GLY A 20 -11.02 -1.92 11.17
CA GLY A 20 -11.88 -2.67 10.28
C GLY A 20 -11.58 -4.18 10.29
N CYS A 21 -12.46 -4.99 9.69
CA CYS A 21 -12.32 -6.45 9.73
C CYS A 21 -11.02 -6.93 9.06
N SER A 22 -10.62 -6.30 7.94
CA SER A 22 -9.34 -6.55 7.27
C SER A 22 -8.14 -6.15 8.13
N GLU A 23 -8.23 -5.00 8.78
CA GLU A 23 -7.17 -4.44 9.61
C GLU A 23 -6.99 -5.24 10.90
N ARG A 24 -8.10 -5.76 11.47
CA ARG A 24 -8.07 -6.71 12.59
C ARG A 24 -7.33 -7.99 12.23
N VAL A 25 -7.60 -8.58 11.06
CA VAL A 25 -6.89 -9.78 10.58
C VAL A 25 -5.40 -9.49 10.37
N LEU A 26 -5.07 -8.33 9.80
CA LEU A 26 -3.68 -7.89 9.61
C LEU A 26 -2.94 -7.66 10.94
N THR A 27 -3.65 -7.25 11.99
CA THR A 27 -3.09 -7.10 13.35
C THR A 27 -3.10 -8.37 14.20
N ALA A 28 -3.85 -9.41 13.81
CA ALA A 28 -4.06 -10.64 14.59
C ALA A 28 -3.03 -11.76 14.33
N GLY A 29 -2.01 -11.53 13.49
CA GLY A 29 -0.98 -12.52 13.16
C GLY A 29 -0.07 -12.92 14.35
N PRO A 30 0.60 -14.10 14.28
CA PRO A 30 1.36 -14.70 15.39
C PRO A 30 2.62 -13.92 15.81
N ALA A 31 3.05 -12.95 15.01
CA ALA A 31 3.97 -11.90 15.43
C ALA A 31 3.14 -10.62 15.54
N PRO A 32 2.70 -10.22 16.75
CA PRO A 32 1.99 -8.95 16.90
C PRO A 32 2.87 -7.89 16.28
N LEU A 33 2.32 -7.15 15.32
CA LEU A 33 2.98 -5.99 14.73
C LEU A 33 3.55 -5.18 15.89
N THR A 34 4.87 -5.02 15.91
CA THR A 34 5.61 -4.37 16.99
C THR A 34 4.88 -3.09 17.39
N HIS A 35 4.53 -3.03 18.67
CA HIS A 35 3.61 -2.13 19.32
C HIS A 35 3.45 -0.74 18.64
N VAL A 36 2.21 -0.41 18.28
CA VAL A 36 1.75 0.94 17.86
C VAL A 36 2.18 2.03 18.86
N GLU A 37 2.52 1.67 20.09
CA GLU A 37 2.94 2.61 21.15
C GLU A 37 4.40 3.08 21.06
N SER A 38 5.25 2.53 20.19
CA SER A 38 6.66 2.96 20.10
C SER A 38 6.89 4.17 19.17
N MET A 39 5.83 4.82 18.71
CA MET A 39 5.91 6.00 17.83
C MET A 39 5.67 7.28 18.62
N GLU A 40 6.64 7.66 19.45
CA GLU A 40 6.62 8.99 20.06
C GLU A 40 6.82 10.06 18.95
N ILE A 41 5.95 11.07 18.96
CA ILE A 41 5.96 12.24 18.06
C ILE A 41 6.24 13.48 18.92
N THR A 42 7.26 13.41 19.77
CA THR A 42 7.74 14.56 20.52
C THR A 42 8.88 15.16 19.71
N ASN A 43 8.64 16.30 19.06
CA ASN A 43 9.73 17.08 18.48
C ASN A 43 10.52 17.73 19.61
N ASP A 44 11.84 17.58 19.62
CA ASP A 44 12.69 18.37 20.51
C ASP A 44 12.56 19.85 20.09
N PRO A 45 12.16 20.76 21.01
CA PRO A 45 12.01 22.19 20.72
C PRO A 45 13.31 22.88 20.27
N ARG A 46 14.45 22.18 20.23
CA ARG A 46 15.70 22.71 19.67
C ARG A 46 15.80 22.52 18.16
N PHE A 47 15.04 21.60 17.56
CA PHE A 47 15.07 21.29 16.13
C PHE A 47 13.75 21.70 15.46
N PHE A 48 13.57 23.00 15.23
CA PHE A 48 12.38 23.55 14.56
C PHE A 48 12.33 23.29 13.04
N GLN A 49 13.42 22.82 12.42
CA GLN A 49 13.49 22.66 10.96
C GLN A 49 13.20 21.24 10.47
N ASP A 50 13.49 20.19 11.26
CA ASP A 50 13.26 18.81 10.85
C ASP A 50 12.38 18.04 11.82
N ASN A 51 11.12 17.87 11.44
CA ASN A 51 10.16 17.05 12.18
C ASN A 51 10.51 15.56 12.04
N VAL A 52 10.44 14.79 13.14
CA VAL A 52 10.68 13.33 13.15
C VAL A 52 9.75 12.59 12.16
N ILE A 53 8.56 13.13 11.92
CA ILE A 53 7.62 12.64 10.91
C ILE A 53 8.23 12.69 9.50
N ASN A 54 8.92 13.78 9.12
CA ASN A 54 9.49 13.93 7.78
C ASN A 54 10.61 12.92 7.52
N TYR A 55 11.49 12.66 8.50
CA TYR A 55 12.52 11.63 8.38
C TYR A 55 11.92 10.23 8.17
N ARG A 56 10.88 9.88 8.92
CA ARG A 56 10.19 8.59 8.79
C ARG A 56 9.45 8.48 7.45
N LEU A 57 8.79 9.55 7.00
CA LEU A 57 8.12 9.60 5.71
C LEU A 57 9.10 9.55 4.54
N ALA A 58 10.25 10.20 4.65
CA ALA A 58 11.30 10.16 3.62
C ALA A 58 11.86 8.75 3.45
N ALA A 59 12.15 8.05 4.56
CA ALA A 59 12.57 6.65 4.52
C ALA A 59 11.49 5.74 3.89
N PHE A 60 10.22 6.01 4.18
CA PHE A 60 9.09 5.27 3.61
C PHE A 60 8.87 5.56 2.11
N ALA A 61 9.04 6.82 1.69
CA ALA A 61 8.96 7.20 0.28
C ALA A 61 10.04 6.50 -0.55
N GLY A 62 11.26 6.34 -0.01
CA GLY A 62 12.33 5.56 -0.64
C GLY A 62 11.93 4.11 -0.91
N LEU A 63 11.27 3.45 0.06
CA LEU A 63 10.72 2.10 -0.13
C LEU A 63 9.62 2.05 -1.19
N GLY A 64 8.79 3.10 -1.28
CA GLY A 64 7.76 3.22 -2.31
C GLY A 64 8.33 3.26 -3.73
N VAL A 65 9.46 3.94 -3.93
CA VAL A 65 10.17 3.99 -5.22
C VAL A 65 10.70 2.59 -5.59
N VAL A 66 11.35 1.90 -4.65
CA VAL A 66 11.86 0.53 -4.89
C VAL A 66 10.73 -0.43 -5.23
N ALA A 67 9.62 -0.39 -4.49
CA ALA A 67 8.44 -1.19 -4.81
C ALA A 67 7.88 -0.85 -6.21
N GLY A 68 7.87 0.43 -6.59
CA GLY A 68 7.42 0.86 -7.92
C GLY A 68 8.28 0.28 -9.06
N LEU A 69 9.61 0.22 -8.88
CA LEU A 69 10.50 -0.45 -9.83
C LEU A 69 10.22 -1.95 -9.91
N MET A 70 9.90 -2.60 -8.78
CA MET A 70 9.50 -4.01 -8.77
C MET A 70 8.15 -4.26 -9.45
N VAL A 71 7.19 -3.31 -9.37
CA VAL A 71 5.93 -3.40 -10.12
C VAL A 71 6.20 -3.47 -11.62
N GLN A 72 7.07 -2.60 -12.13
CA GLN A 72 7.45 -2.58 -13.55
C GLN A 72 8.10 -3.91 -13.96
N ASN A 73 9.14 -4.34 -13.23
CA ASN A 73 9.86 -5.58 -13.55
C ASN A 73 8.93 -6.80 -13.49
N SER A 74 8.10 -6.91 -12.45
CA SER A 74 7.16 -8.03 -12.31
C SER A 74 6.12 -8.05 -13.43
N MET A 75 5.66 -6.88 -13.90
CA MET A 75 4.72 -6.77 -15.02
C MET A 75 5.35 -7.22 -16.34
N ASP A 76 6.56 -6.75 -16.64
CA ASP A 76 7.30 -7.13 -17.85
C ASP A 76 7.54 -8.65 -17.87
N HIS A 77 7.90 -9.22 -16.72
CA HIS A 77 8.06 -10.67 -16.61
C HIS A 77 6.76 -11.45 -16.74
N LEU A 78 5.62 -10.88 -16.34
CA LEU A 78 4.31 -11.52 -16.46
C LEU A 78 3.82 -11.53 -17.91
N PHE A 79 4.07 -10.46 -18.67
CA PHE A 79 3.67 -10.34 -20.07
C PHE A 79 4.58 -11.10 -21.04
N ASP A 80 5.88 -11.17 -20.76
CA ASP A 80 6.87 -11.92 -21.55
C ASP A 80 6.74 -13.45 -21.39
N MET A 81 5.83 -13.91 -20.53
CA MET A 81 5.65 -15.34 -20.32
C MET A 81 4.76 -15.97 -21.39
N ARG A 82 5.29 -16.99 -22.07
CA ARG A 82 4.53 -17.77 -23.08
C ARG A 82 3.30 -18.42 -22.43
N LYS A 83 2.13 -18.26 -23.04
CA LYS A 83 0.82 -18.61 -22.45
C LYS A 83 0.40 -20.06 -22.72
N ASP A 84 1.30 -20.87 -23.28
CA ASP A 84 1.09 -22.28 -23.58
C ASP A 84 1.24 -23.15 -22.32
N MET A 85 0.34 -22.95 -21.35
CA MET A 85 0.30 -23.69 -20.07
C MET A 85 -0.75 -24.82 -20.07
N CYS A 86 -1.25 -25.20 -21.26
CA CYS A 86 -2.26 -26.24 -21.37
C CYS A 86 -1.63 -27.62 -21.25
N GLU A 87 -1.62 -28.13 -20.03
CA GLU A 87 -1.16 -29.47 -19.63
C GLU A 87 -1.83 -30.60 -20.42
N TRP A 88 -3.01 -30.34 -20.99
CA TRP A 88 -3.80 -31.29 -21.77
C TRP A 88 -3.25 -31.56 -23.18
N TYR A 89 -2.45 -30.66 -23.75
CA TYR A 89 -2.01 -30.76 -25.15
C TYR A 89 -0.62 -31.41 -25.31
N LYS A 90 0.22 -31.44 -24.27
CA LYS A 90 1.58 -32.02 -24.31
C LYS A 90 1.82 -33.00 -23.15
N PRO A 91 1.52 -34.30 -23.34
CA PRO A 91 1.63 -35.30 -22.27
C PRO A 91 3.08 -35.61 -21.82
N HIS A 92 4.09 -35.07 -22.49
CA HIS A 92 5.50 -35.27 -22.12
C HIS A 92 6.11 -34.09 -21.33
N GLN A 93 5.35 -33.00 -21.08
CA GLN A 93 5.84 -31.75 -20.46
C GLN A 93 4.98 -31.28 -19.26
N HIS A 94 4.39 -32.21 -18.50
CA HIS A 94 3.53 -31.90 -17.36
C HIS A 94 4.23 -31.07 -16.26
N LEU A 95 5.51 -31.39 -15.99
CA LEU A 95 6.29 -30.71 -14.96
C LEU A 95 6.60 -29.25 -15.32
N ASP A 96 6.92 -28.97 -16.58
CA ASP A 96 7.21 -27.61 -17.03
C ASP A 96 5.98 -26.73 -17.02
N SER A 97 4.83 -27.28 -17.42
CA SER A 97 3.55 -26.57 -17.41
C SER A 97 3.11 -26.21 -15.98
N THR A 98 3.21 -27.17 -15.04
CA THR A 98 2.87 -26.95 -13.63
C THR A 98 3.83 -25.95 -12.97
N CYS A 99 5.13 -26.08 -13.22
CA CYS A 99 6.15 -25.15 -12.72
C CYS A 99 5.90 -23.72 -13.22
N GLN A 100 5.56 -23.57 -14.50
CA GLN A 100 5.26 -22.27 -15.09
C GLN A 100 3.98 -21.65 -14.52
N PHE A 101 2.94 -22.45 -14.25
CA PHE A 101 1.71 -21.97 -13.62
C PHE A 101 1.96 -21.50 -12.18
N ILE A 102 2.75 -22.25 -11.40
CA ILE A 102 3.17 -21.84 -10.05
C ILE A 102 3.98 -20.54 -10.12
N ALA A 103 4.92 -20.42 -11.07
CA ALA A 103 5.68 -19.19 -11.27
C ALA A 103 4.79 -17.99 -11.61
N PHE A 104 3.74 -18.18 -12.43
CA PHE A 104 2.74 -17.14 -12.75
C PHE A 104 1.97 -16.68 -11.51
N VAL A 105 1.46 -17.61 -10.71
CA VAL A 105 0.69 -17.28 -9.49
C VAL A 105 1.58 -16.56 -8.49
N LEU A 106 2.81 -17.04 -8.28
CA LEU A 106 3.78 -16.37 -7.39
C LEU A 106 4.13 -14.97 -7.90
N LEU A 107 4.36 -14.79 -9.20
CA LEU A 107 4.67 -13.48 -9.78
C LEU A 107 3.48 -12.52 -9.69
N GLY A 108 2.26 -13.03 -9.87
CA GLY A 108 1.02 -12.27 -9.63
C GLY A 108 0.88 -11.81 -8.18
N LEU A 109 1.16 -12.68 -7.20
CA LEU A 109 1.15 -12.29 -5.78
C LEU A 109 2.23 -11.25 -5.46
N VAL A 110 3.44 -11.42 -6.00
CA VAL A 110 4.53 -10.43 -5.88
C VAL A 110 4.10 -9.09 -6.48
N HIS A 111 3.44 -9.10 -7.64
CA HIS A 111 2.94 -7.90 -8.28
C HIS A 111 1.88 -7.19 -7.41
N LEU A 112 0.89 -7.92 -6.88
CA LEU A 112 -0.12 -7.37 -5.98
C LEU A 112 0.51 -6.71 -4.74
N LEU A 113 1.43 -7.40 -4.07
CA LEU A 113 2.11 -6.86 -2.87
C LEU A 113 2.89 -5.59 -3.18
N ASN A 114 3.59 -5.54 -4.31
CA ASN A 114 4.35 -4.36 -4.73
C ASN A 114 3.44 -3.20 -5.15
N VAL A 115 2.33 -3.45 -5.86
CA VAL A 115 1.36 -2.40 -6.22
C VAL A 115 0.75 -1.76 -4.97
N ILE A 116 0.37 -2.58 -3.97
CA ILE A 116 -0.11 -2.07 -2.68
C ILE A 116 0.98 -1.25 -1.98
N ALA A 117 2.21 -1.75 -1.93
CA ALA A 117 3.32 -1.07 -1.29
C ALA A 117 3.64 0.27 -1.95
N THR A 118 3.66 0.34 -3.28
CA THR A 118 3.86 1.59 -4.05
C THR A 118 2.75 2.58 -3.78
N TYR A 119 1.48 2.14 -3.81
CA TYR A 119 0.34 3.02 -3.54
C TYR A 119 0.43 3.65 -2.15
N VAL A 120 0.63 2.83 -1.12
CA VAL A 120 0.74 3.31 0.27
C VAL A 120 1.97 4.21 0.41
N GLY A 121 3.09 3.84 -0.22
CA GLY A 121 4.35 4.58 -0.32
C GLY A 121 4.21 6.01 -0.84
N VAL A 122 3.28 6.26 -1.76
CA VAL A 122 3.02 7.59 -2.32
C VAL A 122 1.92 8.32 -1.55
N ALA A 123 0.82 7.63 -1.23
CA ALA A 123 -0.35 8.25 -0.62
C ALA A 123 -0.06 8.77 0.80
N GLN A 124 0.65 8.02 1.63
CA GLN A 124 0.88 8.42 3.03
C GLN A 124 1.76 9.66 3.18
N PRO A 125 2.92 9.78 2.48
CA PRO A 125 3.70 11.02 2.50
C PRO A 125 2.94 12.21 1.92
N TYR A 126 2.23 12.02 0.80
CA TYR A 126 1.46 13.09 0.18
C TYR A 126 0.41 13.69 1.12
N HIS A 127 -0.44 12.85 1.74
CA HIS A 127 -1.47 13.31 2.67
C HIS A 127 -0.89 13.96 3.93
N THR A 128 0.21 13.41 4.45
CA THR A 128 0.80 13.91 5.70
C THR A 128 1.51 15.26 5.50
N VAL A 129 2.25 15.44 4.41
CA VAL A 129 2.88 16.72 4.07
C VAL A 129 1.83 17.79 3.78
N ARG A 130 0.73 17.42 3.12
CA ARG A 130 -0.38 18.34 2.84
C ARG A 130 -1.11 18.77 4.11
N LEU A 131 -1.32 17.89 5.08
CA LEU A 131 -1.88 18.26 6.39
C LEU A 131 -0.89 19.11 7.21
N MET A 132 0.40 18.78 7.18
CA MET A 132 1.43 19.49 7.94
C MET A 132 1.57 20.95 7.53
N THR A 133 1.35 21.24 6.24
CA THR A 133 1.44 22.58 5.67
C THR A 133 0.12 23.36 5.73
N ALA A 134 -0.97 22.74 6.20
CA ALA A 134 -2.27 23.36 6.27
C ALA A 134 -2.46 24.13 7.59
N GLY A 135 -1.97 25.37 7.61
CA GLY A 135 -2.26 26.35 8.67
C GLY A 135 -1.55 26.10 10.02
N PRO A 136 -1.89 26.90 11.05
CA PRO A 136 -1.18 26.91 12.34
C PRO A 136 -1.35 25.62 13.17
N THR A 137 -2.43 24.87 12.95
CA THR A 137 -2.71 23.57 13.60
C THR A 137 -2.48 22.36 12.67
N GLY A 138 -1.88 22.59 11.50
CA GLY A 138 -1.63 21.56 10.50
C GLY A 138 -0.69 20.45 10.98
N PHE A 139 0.32 20.81 11.80
CA PHE A 139 1.25 19.84 12.36
C PHE A 139 0.57 18.82 13.30
N GLU A 140 -0.30 19.28 14.21
CA GLU A 140 -1.05 18.39 15.12
C GLU A 140 -2.01 17.48 14.35
N SER A 141 -2.68 18.04 13.33
CA SER A 141 -3.59 17.27 12.47
C SER A 141 -2.84 16.19 11.65
N ALA A 142 -1.65 16.52 11.16
CA ALA A 142 -0.77 15.56 10.49
C ALA A 142 -0.28 14.45 11.44
N ALA A 143 0.04 14.79 12.70
CA ALA A 143 0.42 13.81 13.71
C ALA A 143 -0.73 12.84 14.01
N CYS A 144 -1.97 13.32 14.12
CA CYS A 144 -3.14 12.47 14.32
C CYS A 144 -3.43 11.54 13.14
N TYR A 145 -3.28 12.02 11.90
CA TYR A 145 -3.40 11.17 10.71
C TYR A 145 -2.31 10.08 10.69
N TYR A 146 -1.06 10.48 10.97
CA TYR A 146 0.10 9.59 10.95
C TYR A 146 0.06 8.50 12.04
N LEU A 147 -0.56 8.79 13.19
CA LEU A 147 -0.72 7.88 14.32
C LEU A 147 -2.00 7.01 14.23
N ASN A 148 -2.86 7.22 13.23
CA ASN A 148 -4.08 6.44 13.10
C ASN A 148 -3.76 4.93 12.90
N LYS A 149 -4.32 4.08 13.77
CA LYS A 149 -4.10 2.62 13.77
C LYS A 149 -4.34 1.96 12.41
N ASN A 150 -5.35 2.41 11.66
CA ASN A 150 -5.64 1.89 10.33
C ASN A 150 -4.50 2.22 9.34
N ILE A 151 -4.04 3.47 9.33
CA ILE A 151 -2.91 3.91 8.48
C ILE A 151 -1.61 3.19 8.85
N ILE A 152 -1.38 2.98 10.15
CA ILE A 152 -0.22 2.24 10.67
C ILE A 152 -0.26 0.78 10.21
N ALA A 153 -1.40 0.09 10.32
CA ALA A 153 -1.55 -1.29 9.89
C ALA A 153 -1.26 -1.46 8.40
N TRP A 154 -1.81 -0.59 7.55
CA TRP A 154 -1.56 -0.59 6.11
C TRP A 154 -0.10 -0.27 5.77
N ARG A 155 0.55 0.63 6.52
CA ARG A 155 1.99 0.92 6.36
C ARG A 155 2.85 -0.29 6.67
N HIS A 156 2.60 -0.98 7.78
CA HIS A 156 3.37 -2.18 8.12
C HIS A 156 3.11 -3.33 7.16
N PHE A 157 1.86 -3.49 6.68
CA PHE A 157 1.54 -4.45 5.65
C PHE A 157 2.30 -4.15 4.35
N ALA A 158 2.36 -2.88 3.92
CA ALA A 158 3.12 -2.45 2.76
C ALA A 158 4.62 -2.76 2.90
N ILE A 159 5.24 -2.45 4.05
CA ILE A 159 6.68 -2.70 4.28
C ILE A 159 6.96 -4.21 4.31
N LYS A 160 6.19 -4.99 5.08
CA LYS A 160 6.36 -6.45 5.15
C LYS A 160 6.10 -7.09 3.79
N GLY A 161 5.07 -6.62 3.07
CA GLY A 161 4.71 -7.04 1.72
C GLY A 161 5.84 -6.80 0.72
N ALA A 162 6.41 -5.60 0.71
CA ALA A 162 7.55 -5.28 -0.14
C ALA A 162 8.77 -6.16 0.19
N LEU A 163 9.10 -6.33 1.47
CA LEU A 163 10.23 -7.15 1.91
C LEU A 163 10.06 -8.64 1.59
N ILE A 164 8.86 -9.21 1.77
CA ILE A 164 8.60 -10.62 1.43
C ILE A 164 8.48 -10.83 -0.10
N SER A 165 8.13 -9.79 -0.85
CA SER A 165 8.05 -9.88 -2.31
C SER A 165 9.42 -10.06 -2.97
N LEU A 166 10.50 -9.55 -2.37
CA LEU A 166 11.87 -9.70 -2.88
C LEU A 166 12.32 -11.17 -2.99
N PRO A 167 12.31 -11.99 -1.92
CA PRO A 167 12.68 -13.39 -2.03
C PRO A 167 11.68 -14.19 -2.88
N MET A 168 10.37 -13.87 -2.82
CA MET A 168 9.38 -14.51 -3.69
C MET A 168 9.62 -14.21 -5.18
N PHE A 169 10.05 -13.00 -5.52
CA PHE A 169 10.39 -12.60 -6.88
C PHE A 169 11.60 -13.40 -7.41
N VAL A 170 12.65 -13.55 -6.60
CA VAL A 170 13.82 -14.36 -6.96
C VAL A 170 13.43 -15.83 -7.13
N ALA A 171 12.61 -16.38 -6.23
CA ALA A 171 12.11 -17.76 -6.34
C ALA A 171 11.27 -17.99 -7.61
N SER A 172 10.35 -17.08 -7.92
CA SER A 172 9.53 -17.12 -9.14
C SER A 172 10.39 -17.02 -10.41
N THR A 173 11.39 -16.12 -10.41
CA THR A 173 12.32 -15.96 -11.53
C THR A 173 13.16 -17.22 -11.75
N GLY A 174 13.59 -17.90 -10.68
CA GLY A 174 14.31 -19.17 -10.75
C GLY A 174 13.46 -20.29 -11.38
N LEU A 175 12.21 -20.44 -10.94
CA LEU A 175 11.28 -21.42 -11.54
C LEU A 175 11.03 -21.15 -13.02
N ARG A 176 10.89 -19.87 -13.40
CA ARG A 176 10.72 -19.47 -14.80
C ARG A 176 11.95 -19.78 -15.64
N MET A 177 13.16 -19.60 -15.10
CA MET A 177 14.40 -19.85 -15.83
C MET A 177 14.55 -21.31 -16.25
N VAL A 178 14.15 -22.26 -15.40
CA VAL A 178 14.14 -23.70 -15.72
C VAL A 178 13.26 -23.97 -16.96
N VAL A 179 12.03 -23.44 -16.96
CA VAL A 179 11.08 -23.63 -18.07
C VAL A 179 11.54 -22.93 -19.35
N LYS A 180 12.24 -21.79 -19.24
CA LYS A 180 12.75 -21.05 -20.39
C LYS A 180 13.87 -21.81 -21.10
N PHE A 181 14.82 -22.37 -20.35
CA PHE A 181 15.91 -23.16 -20.92
C PHE A 181 15.43 -24.44 -21.60
N ASP A 182 14.46 -25.14 -21.02
CA ASP A 182 13.95 -26.38 -21.63
C ASP A 182 13.22 -26.09 -22.96
N ARG A 183 12.44 -25.00 -23.00
CA ARG A 183 11.66 -24.62 -24.19
C ARG A 183 12.45 -23.94 -25.30
N GLU A 184 13.55 -23.27 -24.99
CA GLU A 184 14.43 -22.68 -26.02
C GLU A 184 15.30 -23.75 -26.72
N ASN A 185 15.49 -24.92 -26.09
CA ASN A 185 16.22 -26.04 -26.66
C ASN A 185 15.35 -27.00 -27.49
N MET A 186 14.02 -26.94 -27.36
CA MET A 186 13.11 -27.74 -28.18
C MET A 186 12.62 -26.95 -29.39
N ALA A 187 12.72 -27.52 -30.59
CA ALA A 187 12.17 -26.94 -31.81
C ALA A 187 10.65 -26.77 -31.65
N GLU A 188 10.15 -25.55 -31.79
CA GLU A 188 8.74 -25.22 -31.61
C GLU A 188 7.91 -25.90 -32.71
N PRO A 189 6.97 -26.82 -32.37
CA PRO A 189 5.95 -27.21 -33.32
C PRO A 189 4.97 -26.06 -33.48
N ASP A 190 4.63 -25.72 -34.74
CA ASP A 190 3.65 -24.69 -35.06
C ASP A 190 2.35 -24.92 -34.25
N PRO A 191 1.71 -23.84 -33.75
CA PRO A 191 0.45 -23.98 -33.02
C PRO A 191 -0.61 -24.60 -33.95
N PRO A 192 -1.38 -25.59 -33.46
CA PRO A 192 -2.47 -26.16 -34.25
C PRO A 192 -3.52 -25.09 -34.57
N GLU A 193 -4.07 -25.11 -35.78
CA GLU A 193 -5.08 -24.15 -36.27
C GLU A 193 -6.34 -24.10 -35.38
N ASN A 194 -6.60 -25.18 -34.64
CA ASN A 194 -7.66 -25.27 -33.63
C ASN A 194 -7.09 -25.11 -32.21
N LEU A 195 -7.00 -23.87 -31.71
CA LEU A 195 -6.64 -23.63 -30.32
C LEU A 195 -7.74 -24.17 -29.38
N PRO A 196 -7.40 -24.99 -28.38
CA PRO A 196 -8.34 -25.45 -27.36
C PRO A 196 -8.92 -24.28 -26.55
N ASP A 197 -10.20 -24.38 -26.17
CA ASP A 197 -10.90 -23.37 -25.35
C ASP A 197 -10.25 -23.13 -23.97
N THR A 198 -9.39 -24.04 -23.51
CA THR A 198 -8.61 -23.90 -22.27
C THR A 198 -7.69 -22.67 -22.27
N CYS A 199 -7.14 -22.28 -23.43
CA CYS A 199 -6.34 -21.05 -23.57
C CYS A 199 -7.17 -19.79 -23.30
N ARG A 200 -8.46 -19.79 -23.67
CA ARG A 200 -9.38 -18.68 -23.36
C ARG A 200 -9.67 -18.60 -21.88
N HIS A 201 -9.89 -19.74 -21.21
CA HIS A 201 -10.12 -19.77 -19.77
C HIS A 201 -8.93 -19.24 -18.96
N LEU A 202 -7.69 -19.53 -19.38
CA LEU A 202 -6.48 -18.96 -18.77
C LEU A 202 -6.44 -17.43 -18.90
N GLY A 203 -6.81 -16.89 -20.07
CA GLY A 203 -6.93 -15.46 -20.29
C GLY A 203 -7.98 -14.80 -19.39
N PHE A 204 -9.15 -15.42 -19.22
CA PHE A 204 -10.15 -14.97 -18.26
C PHE A 204 -9.65 -15.04 -16.81
N GLY A 205 -8.88 -16.08 -16.46
CA GLY A 205 -8.23 -16.21 -15.16
C GLY A 205 -7.28 -15.05 -14.88
N ALA A 206 -6.37 -14.76 -15.81
CA ALA A 206 -5.45 -13.62 -15.72
C ALA A 206 -6.21 -12.28 -15.62
N CYS A 207 -7.24 -12.09 -16.44
CA CYS A 207 -8.10 -10.91 -16.40
C CYS A 207 -8.78 -10.76 -15.01
N SER A 208 -9.35 -11.84 -14.48
CA SER A 208 -9.99 -11.82 -13.15
C SER A 208 -9.01 -11.49 -12.03
N MET A 209 -7.76 -11.97 -12.12
CA MET A 209 -6.68 -11.64 -11.18
C MET A 209 -6.34 -10.15 -11.22
N PHE A 210 -6.18 -9.55 -12.40
CA PHE A 210 -5.93 -8.10 -12.53
C PHE A 210 -7.12 -7.25 -12.07
N MET A 211 -8.35 -7.68 -12.36
CA MET A 211 -9.55 -7.01 -11.87
C MET A 211 -9.64 -7.06 -10.34
N PHE A 212 -9.30 -8.20 -9.74
CA PHE A 212 -9.21 -8.33 -8.29
C PHE A 212 -8.16 -7.39 -7.70
N MET A 213 -6.96 -7.32 -8.30
CA MET A 213 -5.90 -6.39 -7.89
C MET A 213 -6.39 -4.93 -7.95
N ALA A 214 -7.06 -4.54 -9.04
CA ALA A 214 -7.62 -3.20 -9.19
C ALA A 214 -8.67 -2.88 -8.11
N CYS A 215 -9.57 -3.82 -7.82
CA CYS A 215 -10.55 -3.69 -6.74
C CYS A 215 -9.88 -3.51 -5.36
N CYS A 216 -8.82 -4.27 -5.07
CA CYS A 216 -8.05 -4.12 -3.83
C CYS A 216 -7.43 -2.73 -3.71
N VAL A 217 -6.77 -2.24 -4.75
CA VAL A 217 -6.16 -0.90 -4.75
C VAL A 217 -7.22 0.18 -4.60
N PHE A 218 -8.36 0.04 -5.28
CA PHE A 218 -9.46 1.00 -5.17
C PHE A 218 -10.08 1.02 -3.76
N TYR A 219 -10.22 -0.14 -3.12
CA TYR A 219 -10.66 -0.22 -1.72
C TYR A 219 -9.69 0.50 -0.78
N ILE A 220 -8.39 0.24 -0.93
CA ILE A 220 -7.34 0.90 -0.14
C ILE A 220 -7.36 2.41 -0.37
N HIS A 221 -7.54 2.84 -1.63
CA HIS A 221 -7.64 4.25 -1.98
C HIS A 221 -8.80 4.93 -1.28
N ARG A 222 -10.02 4.37 -1.38
CA ARG A 222 -11.20 4.91 -0.70
C ARG A 222 -11.01 5.01 0.81
N LYS A 223 -10.40 4.00 1.43
CA LYS A 223 -10.12 4.03 2.87
C LYS A 223 -9.14 5.14 3.26
N HIS A 224 -8.02 5.28 2.55
CA HIS A 224 -7.04 6.34 2.83
C HIS A 224 -7.63 7.72 2.57
N PHE A 225 -8.39 7.88 1.47
CA PHE A 225 -9.01 9.14 1.10
C PHE A 225 -10.09 9.58 2.12
N ASN A 226 -10.95 8.66 2.58
CA ASN A 226 -11.98 9.00 3.57
C ASN A 226 -11.38 9.45 4.90
N ILE A 227 -10.30 8.80 5.37
CA ILE A 227 -9.61 9.20 6.61
C ILE A 227 -8.94 10.58 6.42
N PHE A 228 -8.37 10.83 5.24
CA PHE A 228 -7.79 12.13 4.91
C PHE A 228 -8.87 13.23 4.88
N ASP A 229 -9.99 12.99 4.22
CA ASP A 229 -11.08 13.97 4.06
C ASP A 229 -11.71 14.35 5.40
N GLU A 230 -11.95 13.38 6.29
CA GLU A 230 -12.46 13.63 7.65
C GLU A 230 -11.51 14.56 8.43
N ARG A 231 -10.20 14.29 8.38
CA ARG A 231 -9.21 15.10 9.10
C ARG A 231 -9.00 16.47 8.46
N TYR A 232 -9.11 16.56 7.15
CA TYR A 232 -9.01 17.81 6.43
C TYR A 232 -10.22 18.72 6.71
N ALA A 233 -11.43 18.17 6.76
CA ALA A 233 -12.65 18.90 7.10
C ALA A 233 -12.61 19.43 8.55
N GLN A 234 -12.08 18.64 9.50
CA GLN A 234 -11.87 19.09 10.89
C GLN A 234 -10.89 20.27 10.96
N LEU A 235 -9.80 20.21 10.18
CA LEU A 235 -8.82 21.28 10.11
C LEU A 235 -9.41 22.57 9.53
N GLU A 236 -10.22 22.46 8.48
CA GLU A 236 -10.90 23.60 7.87
C GLU A 236 -11.88 24.26 8.86
N ALA A 237 -12.65 23.46 9.61
CA ALA A 237 -13.54 23.96 10.65
C ALA A 237 -12.78 24.72 11.76
N ASN A 238 -11.66 24.17 12.24
CA ASN A 238 -10.80 24.83 13.24
C ASN A 238 -10.18 26.12 12.70
N LEU A 239 -9.75 26.13 11.43
CA LEU A 239 -9.20 27.32 10.79
C LEU A 239 -10.26 28.42 10.68
N GLN A 240 -11.49 28.07 10.33
CA GLN A 240 -12.59 29.01 10.24
C GLN A 240 -12.92 29.61 11.62
N GLN A 241 -12.99 28.79 12.67
CA GLN A 241 -13.17 29.26 14.04
C GLN A 241 -12.07 30.24 14.48
N HIS A 242 -10.81 29.95 14.15
CA HIS A 242 -9.69 30.86 14.44
C HIS A 242 -9.83 32.20 13.71
N LYS A 243 -10.26 32.20 12.44
CA LYS A 243 -10.51 33.44 11.69
C LYS A 243 -11.62 34.26 12.34
N ASP A 244 -12.72 33.63 12.74
CA ASP A 244 -13.86 34.31 13.36
C ASP A 244 -13.48 34.98 14.69
N VAL A 245 -12.65 34.29 15.51
CA VAL A 245 -12.10 34.85 16.75
C VAL A 245 -11.22 36.06 16.47
N LEU A 246 -10.34 35.99 15.46
CA LEU A 246 -9.46 37.11 15.09
C LEU A 246 -10.24 38.32 14.60
N VAL A 247 -11.30 38.12 13.79
CA VAL A 247 -12.20 39.19 13.35
C VAL A 247 -12.88 39.84 14.56
N THR A 248 -13.39 39.03 15.48
CA THR A 248 -14.05 39.52 16.71
C THR A 248 -13.09 40.33 17.58
N MET A 249 -11.84 39.89 17.72
CA MET A 249 -10.80 40.62 18.47
C MET A 249 -10.40 41.94 17.78
N SER A 250 -10.28 41.94 16.45
CA SER A 250 -9.97 43.13 15.65
C SER A 250 -11.06 44.20 15.76
N GLN A 251 -12.34 43.82 15.71
CA GLN A 251 -13.47 44.72 15.90
C GLN A 251 -13.51 45.34 17.30
N ARG A 252 -13.11 44.59 18.34
CA ARG A 252 -13.02 45.12 19.71
C ARG A 252 -11.89 46.15 19.88
N ASN A 253 -10.79 46.01 19.14
CA ASN A 253 -9.68 46.95 19.19
C ASN A 253 -9.94 48.27 18.45
N THR A 254 -10.83 48.27 17.47
CA THR A 254 -11.19 49.47 16.68
C THR A 254 -12.32 50.29 17.29
N ALA A 255 -13.06 49.73 18.25
CA ALA A 255 -14.14 50.42 18.98
C ALA A 255 -13.67 51.20 20.23
N ARG A 256 -12.36 51.30 20.45
CA ARG A 256 -11.72 52.14 21.50
C ARG A 256 -10.97 53.29 20.85
#